data_AF-A0A7Z9MVH6-F1
#
_entry.id   AF-A0A7Z9MVH6-F1
#
_cell.length_a   1.000
_cell.length_b   1.000
_cell.length_c   1.000
_cell.angle_alpha   90.00
_cell.angle_beta   90.00
_cell.angle_gamma   90.00
#
_symmetry.space_group_name_H-M   'P 1'
#
loop_
_entity.id
_entity.type
_entity.pdbx_description
1 polymer ?
#
loop_
_entity_poly.entity_id
_entity_poly.type
_entity_poly.pdbx_seq_one_letter_code
_entity_poly.pdbx_strand_id
1 'polypeptide(L)'
;MSERLAPAYAANGGILFSVENWDLPTFAGAGAIRSTAEDMLQYLAANIGLLDSPLISAMELAQQPREDFGAENTKIGLGWIIVGEGENSYHWHNGGTGGYRSFAGISTENKRGVVVLTNSTNSPDDIGRHLLNPESPLIDAEPPKERVAISLPEEQLQKLVGSYQLAPEFIIEFIVENGRFYTQATAQPRFETFAESATEFFLKVVDAQMTFELDENGMATRVTLHQNGQNIPGEKSD
;
A
#
# COMPACT_ATOMS: atom_id res chain seq x y z
N MET A 1 -13.34 -6.65 -23.18
CA MET A 1 -13.26 -5.45 -22.31
C MET A 1 -12.00 -5.40 -21.43
N SER A 2 -11.06 -6.37 -21.52
CA SER A 2 -9.86 -6.44 -20.66
C SER A 2 -8.60 -5.76 -21.22
N GLU A 3 -8.52 -5.45 -22.53
CA GLU A 3 -7.26 -5.02 -23.16
C GLU A 3 -6.73 -3.64 -22.72
N ARG A 4 -7.55 -2.79 -22.08
CA ARG A 4 -7.17 -1.44 -21.63
C ARG A 4 -7.21 -1.22 -20.12
N LEU A 5 -7.47 -2.27 -19.34
CA LEU A 5 -7.45 -2.16 -17.88
C LEU A 5 -5.98 -2.23 -17.40
N ALA A 6 -5.56 -1.28 -16.56
CA ALA A 6 -4.25 -1.32 -15.94
C ALA A 6 -4.08 -2.62 -15.14
N PRO A 7 -2.91 -3.28 -15.12
CA PRO A 7 -2.70 -4.45 -14.26
C PRO A 7 -2.75 -4.06 -12.78
N ALA A 8 -3.32 -4.92 -11.94
CA ALA A 8 -3.53 -4.65 -10.52
C ALA A 8 -2.34 -5.10 -9.66
N TYR A 9 -1.94 -4.30 -8.67
CA TYR A 9 -0.84 -4.65 -7.78
C TYR A 9 -1.22 -4.55 -6.29
N ALA A 10 -0.78 -5.52 -5.50
CA ALA A 10 -0.69 -5.40 -4.05
C ALA A 10 0.70 -4.89 -3.66
N ALA A 11 0.76 -3.96 -2.71
CA ALA A 11 2.00 -3.44 -2.14
C ALA A 11 2.27 -4.10 -0.78
N ASN A 12 3.50 -4.59 -0.58
CA ASN A 12 3.99 -5.04 0.72
C ASN A 12 5.41 -4.50 0.94
N GLY A 13 5.52 -3.54 1.88
CA GLY A 13 6.69 -2.67 2.12
C GLY A 13 7.38 -2.14 0.85
N GLY A 14 6.60 -1.54 -0.04
CA GLY A 14 7.16 -0.90 -1.25
C GLY A 14 7.47 -1.85 -2.41
N ILE A 15 7.33 -3.17 -2.23
CA ILE A 15 7.37 -4.13 -3.35
C ILE A 15 5.95 -4.36 -3.88
N LEU A 16 5.78 -4.36 -5.20
CA LEU A 16 4.51 -4.57 -5.88
C LEU A 16 4.40 -6.00 -6.44
N PHE A 17 3.27 -6.66 -6.17
CA PHE A 17 2.94 -8.00 -6.66
C PHE A 17 1.68 -7.94 -7.51
N SER A 18 1.69 -8.59 -8.67
CA SER A 18 0.48 -8.70 -9.49
C SER A 18 -0.59 -9.46 -8.72
N VAL A 19 -1.82 -8.95 -8.74
CA VAL A 19 -3.00 -9.61 -8.15
C VAL A 19 -4.14 -9.67 -9.14
N GLU A 20 -5.10 -10.55 -8.88
CA GLU A 20 -6.31 -10.63 -9.70
C GLU A 20 -7.30 -9.50 -9.39
N ASN A 21 -8.01 -9.08 -10.43
CA ASN A 21 -9.10 -8.12 -10.28
C ASN A 21 -10.24 -8.75 -9.49
N TRP A 22 -10.94 -7.92 -8.71
CA TRP A 22 -12.24 -8.33 -8.18
C TRP A 22 -13.32 -8.07 -9.22
N ASP A 23 -14.06 -9.11 -9.55
CA ASP A 23 -15.32 -8.97 -10.29
C ASP A 23 -16.47 -8.99 -9.28
N LEU A 24 -17.20 -7.86 -9.20
CA LEU A 24 -18.22 -7.60 -8.19
C LEU A 24 -19.65 -7.56 -8.80
N PRO A 25 -20.12 -8.61 -9.48
CA PRO A 25 -21.40 -8.56 -10.20
C PRO A 25 -22.59 -8.29 -9.27
N THR A 26 -22.58 -8.88 -8.07
CA THR A 26 -23.65 -8.72 -7.07
C THR A 26 -23.59 -7.37 -6.34
N PHE A 27 -22.41 -6.74 -6.30
CA PHE A 27 -22.16 -5.47 -5.60
C PHE A 27 -21.82 -4.34 -6.57
N ALA A 28 -22.33 -4.39 -7.80
CA ALA A 28 -21.92 -3.48 -8.85
C ALA A 28 -22.11 -2.00 -8.46
N GLY A 29 -23.23 -1.70 -7.81
CA GLY A 29 -23.56 -0.35 -7.31
C GLY A 29 -22.67 0.15 -6.16
N ALA A 30 -21.90 -0.72 -5.51
CA ALA A 30 -21.01 -0.34 -4.41
C ALA A 30 -19.59 0.02 -4.88
N GLY A 31 -19.16 -0.41 -6.07
CA GLY A 31 -17.77 -0.17 -6.49
C GLY A 31 -17.29 -0.84 -7.78
N ALA A 32 -18.18 -1.27 -8.69
CA ALA A 32 -17.75 -1.93 -9.94
C ALA A 32 -17.54 -0.98 -11.12
N ILE A 33 -17.68 0.34 -10.93
CA ILE A 33 -17.43 1.32 -11.99
C ILE A 33 -15.93 1.35 -12.30
N ARG A 34 -15.59 1.20 -13.59
CA ARG A 34 -14.23 1.35 -14.13
C ARG A 34 -14.25 2.58 -15.03
N SER A 35 -13.33 3.51 -14.81
CA SER A 35 -13.29 4.80 -15.51
C SER A 35 -11.85 5.26 -15.74
N THR A 36 -11.68 6.34 -16.48
CA THR A 36 -10.38 7.01 -16.68
C THR A 36 -10.32 8.30 -15.85
N ALA A 37 -9.12 8.85 -15.65
CA ALA A 37 -8.97 10.15 -15.02
C ALA A 37 -9.69 11.25 -15.82
N GLU A 38 -9.68 11.17 -17.15
CA GLU A 38 -10.36 12.12 -18.04
C GLU A 38 -11.88 12.12 -17.84
N ASP A 39 -12.49 10.94 -17.87
CA ASP A 39 -13.94 10.78 -17.63
C ASP A 39 -14.34 11.27 -16.23
N MET A 40 -13.53 10.93 -15.22
CA MET A 40 -13.77 11.39 -13.85
C MET A 40 -13.58 12.90 -13.70
N LEU A 41 -12.65 13.53 -14.40
CA LEU A 41 -12.50 14.98 -14.39
C LEU A 41 -13.72 15.69 -15.01
N GLN A 42 -14.34 15.12 -16.05
CA GLN A 42 -15.61 15.63 -16.57
C GLN A 42 -16.73 15.51 -15.53
N TYR A 43 -16.83 14.37 -14.85
CA TYR A 43 -17.78 14.18 -13.76
C TYR A 43 -17.58 15.20 -12.62
N LEU A 44 -16.34 15.42 -12.18
CA LEU A 44 -16.03 16.40 -11.14
C LEU A 44 -16.28 17.84 -11.59
N ALA A 45 -15.93 18.19 -12.83
CA ALA A 45 -16.19 19.51 -13.42
C ALA A 45 -17.69 19.83 -13.48
N ALA A 46 -18.53 18.84 -13.80
CA ALA A 46 -19.99 18.97 -13.73
C ALA A 46 -20.46 19.17 -12.28
N ASN A 47 -19.89 18.43 -11.31
CA ASN A 47 -20.25 18.55 -9.89
C ASN A 47 -19.90 19.93 -9.29
N ILE A 48 -18.89 20.62 -9.79
CA ILE A 48 -18.55 21.99 -9.37
C ILE A 48 -19.17 23.09 -10.24
N GLY A 49 -20.04 22.71 -11.18
CA GLY A 49 -20.75 23.63 -12.07
C GLY A 49 -19.85 24.34 -13.10
N LEU A 50 -18.76 23.72 -13.54
CA LEU A 50 -17.96 24.19 -14.67
C LEU A 50 -18.46 23.64 -16.01
N LEU A 51 -19.19 22.53 -15.99
CA LEU A 51 -19.85 21.96 -17.16
C LEU A 51 -21.36 21.98 -16.95
N ASP A 52 -22.09 22.43 -17.98
CA ASP A 52 -23.55 22.38 -17.98
C ASP A 52 -24.03 20.93 -17.94
N SER A 53 -24.98 20.65 -17.05
CA SER A 53 -25.56 19.31 -16.91
C SER A 53 -27.02 19.40 -16.45
N PRO A 54 -27.94 18.62 -17.05
CA PRO A 54 -29.31 18.52 -16.55
C PRO A 54 -29.38 17.87 -15.16
N LEU A 55 -28.28 17.28 -14.69
CA LEU A 55 -28.17 16.63 -13.38
C LEU A 55 -27.65 17.58 -12.28
N ILE A 56 -27.43 18.87 -12.56
CA ILE A 56 -26.82 19.79 -11.59
C ILE A 56 -27.56 19.83 -10.25
N SER A 57 -28.88 19.91 -10.27
CA SER A 57 -29.69 19.89 -9.04
C SER A 57 -29.56 18.59 -8.25
N ALA A 58 -29.34 17.45 -8.91
CA ALA A 58 -29.10 16.18 -8.24
C ALA A 58 -27.70 16.11 -7.63
N MET A 59 -26.69 16.67 -8.31
CA MET A 59 -25.32 16.78 -7.79
C MET A 59 -25.28 17.70 -6.56
N GLU A 60 -25.92 18.87 -6.62
CA GLU A 60 -26.06 19.78 -5.48
C GLU A 60 -26.77 19.10 -4.30
N LEU A 61 -27.86 18.38 -4.55
CA LEU A 61 -28.58 17.61 -3.52
C LEU A 61 -27.70 16.55 -2.85
N ALA A 62 -26.83 15.90 -3.63
CA ALA A 62 -25.92 14.88 -3.14
C ALA A 62 -24.78 15.45 -2.30
N GLN A 63 -24.36 16.69 -2.57
CA GLN A 63 -23.31 17.38 -1.84
C GLN A 63 -23.82 17.99 -0.52
N GLN A 64 -25.13 18.12 -0.31
CA GLN A 64 -25.66 18.67 0.95
C GLN A 64 -25.33 17.78 2.16
N PRO A 65 -24.85 18.36 3.28
CA PRO A 65 -24.59 17.61 4.50
C PRO A 65 -25.90 17.03 5.06
N ARG A 66 -25.85 15.76 5.47
CA ARG A 66 -26.99 15.02 6.03
C ARG A 66 -26.80 14.69 7.50
N GLU A 67 -25.64 14.14 7.83
CA GLU A 67 -25.33 13.66 9.18
C GLU A 67 -23.85 13.86 9.50
N ASP A 68 -23.49 13.78 10.78
CA ASP A 68 -22.10 13.74 11.22
C ASP A 68 -21.44 12.40 10.85
N PHE A 69 -20.15 12.43 10.49
CA PHE A 69 -19.43 11.26 9.98
C PHE A 69 -18.20 10.91 10.82
N GLY A 70 -18.42 10.70 12.12
CA GLY A 70 -17.48 10.05 13.05
C GLY A 70 -16.20 10.83 13.42
N ALA A 71 -15.70 11.69 12.55
CA ALA A 71 -14.52 12.53 12.77
C ALA A 71 -14.91 13.99 12.99
N GLU A 72 -14.03 14.74 13.68
CA GLU A 72 -14.22 16.17 13.92
C GLU A 72 -14.35 16.93 12.59
N ASN A 73 -15.27 17.89 12.54
CA ASN A 73 -15.57 18.71 11.35
C ASN A 73 -15.77 17.89 10.07
N THR A 74 -16.34 16.69 10.21
CA THR A 74 -16.61 15.78 9.10
C THR A 74 -18.08 15.38 9.07
N LYS A 75 -18.72 15.56 7.92
CA LYS A 75 -20.12 15.21 7.65
C LYS A 75 -20.22 14.27 6.45
N ILE A 76 -21.40 13.70 6.25
CA ILE A 76 -21.70 12.87 5.08
C ILE A 76 -22.88 13.47 4.31
N GLY A 77 -22.74 13.56 2.99
CA GLY A 77 -23.80 13.81 2.01
C GLY A 77 -24.38 12.52 1.45
N LEU A 78 -24.91 12.56 0.23
CA LEU A 78 -25.30 11.33 -0.49
C LEU A 78 -24.09 10.81 -1.28
N GLY A 79 -23.25 10.01 -0.60
CA GLY A 79 -22.04 9.43 -1.20
C GLY A 79 -20.82 10.36 -1.22
N TRP A 80 -20.86 11.49 -0.51
CA TRP A 80 -19.76 12.43 -0.37
C TRP A 80 -19.40 12.62 1.11
N ILE A 81 -18.14 12.38 1.46
CA ILE A 81 -17.58 12.76 2.76
C ILE A 81 -17.20 14.24 2.67
N ILE A 82 -17.66 15.04 3.62
CA ILE A 82 -17.52 16.49 3.63
C ILE A 82 -16.62 16.86 4.81
N VAL A 83 -15.50 17.53 4.54
CA VAL A 83 -14.49 17.88 5.55
C VAL A 83 -14.35 19.40 5.61
N GLY A 84 -14.26 19.95 6.82
CA GLY A 84 -13.99 21.37 7.05
C GLY A 84 -15.16 22.30 6.72
N GLU A 85 -14.89 23.60 6.73
CA GLU A 85 -15.86 24.66 6.45
C GLU A 85 -15.21 25.78 5.62
N GLY A 86 -16.02 26.55 4.89
CA GLY A 86 -15.56 27.68 4.08
C GLY A 86 -14.54 27.30 3.00
N GLU A 87 -13.51 28.13 2.82
CA GLU A 87 -12.48 27.94 1.79
C GLU A 87 -11.62 26.68 2.00
N ASN A 88 -11.57 26.14 3.22
CA ASN A 88 -10.85 24.90 3.53
C ASN A 88 -11.71 23.65 3.33
N SER A 89 -12.99 23.81 2.97
CA SER A 89 -13.91 22.70 2.81
C SER A 89 -13.74 21.97 1.48
N TYR A 90 -13.94 20.65 1.54
CA TYR A 90 -13.99 19.81 0.35
C TYR A 90 -14.89 18.60 0.57
N HIS A 91 -15.43 18.08 -0.54
CA HIS A 91 -16.21 16.86 -0.61
C HIS A 91 -15.36 15.79 -1.30
N TRP A 92 -15.31 14.58 -0.78
CA TRP A 92 -14.50 13.52 -1.36
C TRP A 92 -15.07 12.14 -1.10
N HIS A 93 -14.60 11.17 -1.86
CA HIS A 93 -14.79 9.76 -1.59
C HIS A 93 -13.60 8.99 -2.19
N ASN A 94 -13.22 7.90 -1.54
CA ASN A 94 -12.20 7.00 -2.06
C ASN A 94 -12.80 5.64 -2.46
N GLY A 95 -11.99 4.75 -3.00
CA GLY A 95 -12.42 3.43 -3.40
C GLY A 95 -11.27 2.44 -3.39
N GLY A 96 -11.59 1.17 -3.20
CA GLY A 96 -10.61 0.09 -3.21
C GLY A 96 -11.21 -1.21 -3.71
N THR A 97 -10.53 -1.84 -4.66
CA THR A 97 -10.79 -3.20 -5.13
C THR A 97 -9.46 -3.97 -5.24
N GLY A 98 -9.48 -5.21 -5.72
CA GLY A 98 -8.29 -6.06 -5.85
C GLY A 98 -7.16 -5.36 -6.62
N GLY A 99 -6.17 -4.83 -5.89
CA GLY A 99 -5.00 -4.15 -6.43
C GLY A 99 -5.20 -2.73 -6.97
N TYR A 100 -6.30 -2.03 -6.63
CA TYR A 100 -6.51 -0.63 -7.01
C TYR A 100 -6.96 0.22 -5.84
N ARG A 101 -6.59 1.51 -5.87
CA ARG A 101 -7.17 2.55 -5.03
C ARG A 101 -7.53 3.76 -5.88
N SER A 102 -8.52 4.50 -5.42
CA SER A 102 -8.97 5.73 -6.08
C SER A 102 -9.31 6.79 -5.06
N PHE A 103 -9.10 8.05 -5.42
CA PHE A 103 -9.58 9.22 -4.74
C PHE A 103 -10.30 10.11 -5.75
N ALA A 104 -11.47 10.63 -5.39
CA ALA A 104 -12.15 11.69 -6.13
C ALA A 104 -12.69 12.73 -5.13
N GLY A 105 -12.46 14.01 -5.42
CA GLY A 105 -12.99 15.07 -4.57
C GLY A 105 -13.07 16.41 -5.25
N ILE A 106 -13.84 17.30 -4.63
CA ILE A 106 -14.17 18.64 -5.11
C ILE A 106 -14.10 19.66 -3.97
N SER A 107 -13.70 20.88 -4.29
CA SER A 107 -13.93 22.06 -3.48
C SER A 107 -14.76 23.02 -4.32
N THR A 108 -16.01 23.22 -3.94
CA THR A 108 -16.97 24.07 -4.66
C THR A 108 -16.58 25.55 -4.56
N GLU A 109 -16.17 25.99 -3.36
CA GLU A 109 -15.68 27.35 -3.09
C GLU A 109 -14.46 27.69 -3.96
N ASN A 110 -13.48 26.78 -4.03
CA ASN A 110 -12.26 26.98 -4.81
C ASN A 110 -12.38 26.56 -6.29
N LYS A 111 -13.55 26.10 -6.74
CA LYS A 111 -13.79 25.56 -8.10
C LYS A 111 -12.73 24.55 -8.53
N ARG A 112 -12.38 23.63 -7.62
CA ARG A 112 -11.31 22.64 -7.82
C ARG A 112 -11.88 21.22 -7.78
N GLY A 113 -11.48 20.39 -8.74
CA GLY A 113 -11.74 18.96 -8.76
C GLY A 113 -10.43 18.19 -8.84
N VAL A 114 -10.30 17.11 -8.05
CA VAL A 114 -9.10 16.26 -8.01
C VAL A 114 -9.54 14.81 -8.13
N VAL A 115 -8.87 14.09 -9.03
CA VAL A 115 -8.96 12.63 -9.13
C VAL A 115 -7.55 12.05 -9.10
N VAL A 116 -7.38 10.98 -8.32
CA VAL A 116 -6.15 10.18 -8.31
C VAL A 116 -6.55 8.72 -8.43
N LEU A 117 -6.01 8.03 -9.42
CA LEU A 117 -6.25 6.61 -9.67
C LEU A 117 -4.92 5.86 -9.56
N THR A 118 -4.88 4.80 -8.76
CA THR A 118 -3.69 3.96 -8.62
C THR A 118 -4.07 2.50 -8.89
N ASN A 119 -3.17 1.79 -9.57
CA ASN A 119 -3.22 0.35 -9.73
C ASN A 119 -2.37 -0.36 -8.66
N SER A 120 -2.38 0.17 -7.44
CA SER A 120 -1.71 -0.38 -6.27
C SER A 120 -2.68 -0.36 -5.08
N THR A 121 -2.47 -1.22 -4.08
CA THR A 121 -3.18 -1.15 -2.80
C THR A 121 -2.79 0.05 -1.93
N ASN A 122 -1.74 0.80 -2.30
CA ASN A 122 -1.35 2.03 -1.63
C ASN A 122 -2.43 3.11 -1.80
N SER A 123 -2.83 3.74 -0.70
CA SER A 123 -3.85 4.79 -0.72
C SER A 123 -3.28 6.09 -1.33
N PRO A 124 -4.02 6.75 -2.24
CA PRO A 124 -3.68 8.07 -2.76
C PRO A 124 -4.36 9.22 -1.97
N ASP A 125 -5.00 8.93 -0.84
CA ASP A 125 -5.90 9.88 -0.17
C ASP A 125 -5.21 11.13 0.36
N ASP A 126 -3.96 11.03 0.81
CA ASP A 126 -3.16 12.18 1.26
C ASP A 126 -2.84 13.12 0.09
N ILE A 127 -2.39 12.57 -1.05
CA ILE A 127 -2.15 13.31 -2.29
C ILE A 127 -3.45 14.00 -2.75
N GLY A 128 -4.55 13.26 -2.78
CA GLY A 128 -5.86 13.77 -3.18
C GLY A 128 -6.34 14.93 -2.31
N ARG A 129 -6.26 14.77 -0.98
CA ARG A 129 -6.64 15.81 -0.02
C ARG A 129 -5.71 17.02 -0.06
N HIS A 130 -4.40 16.82 -0.17
CA HIS A 130 -3.43 17.91 -0.25
C HIS A 130 -3.64 18.79 -1.49
N LEU A 131 -3.98 18.19 -2.63
CA LEU A 131 -4.31 18.93 -3.84
C LEU A 131 -5.61 19.74 -3.72
N LEU A 132 -6.57 19.28 -2.92
CA LEU A 132 -7.81 20.03 -2.63
C LEU A 132 -7.57 21.15 -1.60
N ASN A 133 -6.86 20.83 -0.52
CA ASN A 133 -6.50 21.74 0.56
C ASN A 133 -5.03 21.52 0.97
N PRO A 134 -4.11 22.44 0.66
CA PRO A 134 -2.68 22.33 0.99
C PRO A 134 -2.35 22.20 2.48
N GLU A 135 -3.27 22.56 3.39
CA GLU A 135 -3.11 22.33 4.82
C GLU A 135 -3.24 20.84 5.21
N SER A 136 -3.81 20.01 4.33
CA SER A 136 -3.84 18.56 4.51
C SER A 136 -2.43 18.02 4.33
N PRO A 137 -1.83 17.35 5.34
CA PRO A 137 -0.46 16.89 5.25
C PRO A 137 -0.33 15.75 4.23
N LEU A 138 0.77 15.79 3.46
CA LEU A 138 1.25 14.61 2.74
C LEU A 138 1.89 13.65 3.73
N ILE A 139 1.72 12.35 3.50
CA ILE A 139 2.46 11.35 4.25
C ILE A 139 3.91 11.40 3.74
N ASP A 140 4.85 11.66 4.66
CA ASP A 140 6.27 11.55 4.36
C ASP A 140 6.62 10.07 4.24
N ALA A 141 6.53 9.54 3.02
CA ALA A 141 6.90 8.18 2.71
C ALA A 141 8.40 8.16 2.39
N GLU A 142 9.18 7.49 3.23
CA GLU A 142 10.56 7.19 2.88
C GLU A 142 10.57 6.33 1.60
N PRO A 143 11.29 6.74 0.54
CA PRO A 143 11.40 5.91 -0.65
C PRO A 143 12.01 4.56 -0.26
N PRO A 144 11.53 3.45 -0.84
CA PRO A 144 12.09 2.14 -0.53
C PRO A 144 13.59 2.18 -0.82
N LYS A 145 14.40 1.79 0.18
CA LYS A 145 15.86 1.73 0.03
C LYS A 145 16.19 0.76 -1.10
N GLU A 146 16.87 1.23 -2.13
CA GLU A 146 17.39 0.34 -3.18
C GLU A 146 18.45 -0.58 -2.54
N ARG A 147 18.16 -1.88 -2.49
CA ARG A 147 19.07 -2.89 -1.93
C ARG A 147 19.81 -3.61 -3.04
N VAL A 148 21.14 -3.54 -2.98
CA VAL A 148 22.02 -4.18 -3.96
C VAL A 148 22.46 -5.54 -3.41
N ALA A 149 22.12 -6.60 -4.13
CA ALA A 149 22.54 -7.95 -3.76
C ALA A 149 24.05 -8.14 -4.02
N ILE A 150 24.76 -8.66 -3.03
CA ILE A 150 26.14 -9.13 -3.15
C ILE A 150 26.21 -10.65 -3.19
N SER A 151 27.27 -11.20 -3.76
CA SER A 151 27.55 -12.64 -3.70
C SER A 151 28.42 -12.94 -2.49
N LEU A 152 27.98 -13.86 -1.63
CA LEU A 152 28.79 -14.40 -0.55
C LEU A 152 29.27 -15.82 -0.90
N PRO A 153 30.47 -16.24 -0.47
CA PRO A 153 30.89 -17.63 -0.55
C PRO A 153 29.92 -18.54 0.20
N GLU A 154 29.68 -19.74 -0.32
CA GLU A 154 28.81 -20.74 0.32
C GLU A 154 29.23 -21.04 1.76
N GLU A 155 30.53 -21.09 2.04
CA GLU A 155 31.08 -21.30 3.39
C GLU A 155 30.60 -20.25 4.40
N GLN A 156 30.34 -19.02 3.97
CA GLN A 156 29.78 -17.98 4.84
C GLN A 156 28.28 -18.17 5.04
N LEU A 157 27.55 -18.52 3.98
CA LEU A 157 26.12 -18.81 4.07
C LEU A 157 25.82 -20.01 4.96
N GLN A 158 26.66 -21.05 4.91
CA GLN A 158 26.54 -22.24 5.76
C GLN A 158 26.63 -21.91 7.26
N LYS A 159 27.35 -20.85 7.65
CA LYS A 159 27.40 -20.41 9.05
C LYS A 159 26.08 -19.82 9.56
N LEU A 160 25.20 -19.41 8.64
CA LEU A 160 23.90 -18.81 8.91
C LEU A 160 22.76 -19.84 8.87
N VAL A 161 22.99 -21.03 8.32
CA VAL A 161 22.00 -22.12 8.23
C VAL A 161 21.54 -22.54 9.63
N GLY A 162 20.24 -22.80 9.74
CA GLY A 162 19.59 -23.27 10.96
C GLY A 162 18.15 -22.78 11.10
N SER A 163 17.52 -23.19 12.19
CA SER A 163 16.19 -22.70 12.60
C SER A 163 16.35 -21.61 13.66
N TYR A 164 15.53 -20.57 13.57
CA TYR A 164 15.54 -19.45 14.51
C TYR A 164 14.13 -19.21 15.03
N GLN A 165 13.96 -19.25 16.35
CA GLN A 165 12.66 -19.11 16.99
C GLN A 165 12.42 -17.64 17.37
N LEU A 166 11.51 -16.97 16.65
CA LEU A 166 11.15 -15.57 16.87
C LEU A 166 9.95 -15.44 17.83
N ALA A 167 9.07 -16.45 17.87
CA ALA A 167 8.00 -16.61 18.85
C ALA A 167 7.68 -18.11 19.04
N PRO A 168 6.89 -18.52 20.05
CA PRO A 168 6.65 -19.95 20.34
C PRO A 168 6.22 -20.80 19.13
N GLU A 169 5.41 -20.25 18.22
CA GLU A 169 4.95 -20.93 16.99
C GLU A 169 5.50 -20.29 15.70
N PHE A 170 6.41 -19.34 15.83
CA PHE A 170 6.97 -18.60 14.70
C PHE A 170 8.48 -18.85 14.59
N ILE A 171 8.85 -19.69 13.63
CA ILE A 171 10.22 -20.11 13.35
C ILE A 171 10.56 -19.71 11.93
N ILE A 172 11.80 -19.25 11.74
CA ILE A 172 12.38 -19.01 10.42
C ILE A 172 13.52 -19.99 10.22
N GLU A 173 13.45 -20.77 9.16
CA GLU A 173 14.51 -21.69 8.73
C GLU A 173 15.32 -21.07 7.59
N PHE A 174 16.64 -21.20 7.67
CA PHE A 174 17.57 -20.79 6.63
C PHE A 174 18.34 -21.98 6.07
N ILE A 175 18.35 -22.10 4.75
CA ILE A 175 18.91 -23.27 4.04
C ILE A 175 19.79 -22.79 2.90
N VAL A 176 20.91 -23.47 2.68
CA VAL A 176 21.71 -23.34 1.45
C VAL A 176 21.43 -24.53 0.54
N GLU A 177 21.03 -24.25 -0.70
CA GLU A 177 20.79 -25.27 -1.72
C GLU A 177 21.35 -24.79 -3.07
N ASN A 178 22.27 -25.58 -3.66
CA ASN A 178 22.93 -25.27 -4.94
C ASN A 178 23.60 -23.88 -4.97
N GLY A 179 24.28 -23.50 -3.89
CA GLY A 179 24.97 -22.21 -3.76
C GLY A 179 24.04 -21.00 -3.59
N ARG A 180 22.73 -21.21 -3.38
CA ARG A 180 21.76 -20.15 -3.08
C ARG A 180 21.26 -20.26 -1.65
N PHE A 181 20.94 -19.11 -1.06
CA PHE A 181 20.43 -19.02 0.29
C PHE A 181 18.91 -18.83 0.27
N TYR A 182 18.20 -19.57 1.10
CA TYR A 182 16.75 -19.55 1.17
C TYR A 182 16.30 -19.30 2.61
N THR A 183 15.16 -18.63 2.75
CA THR A 183 14.43 -18.51 4.02
C THR A 183 13.05 -19.12 3.89
N GLN A 184 12.57 -19.73 4.97
CA GLN A 184 11.20 -20.21 5.09
C GLN A 184 10.66 -19.91 6.49
N ALA A 185 9.58 -19.12 6.55
CA ALA A 185 8.85 -18.90 7.79
C ALA A 185 7.73 -19.95 7.97
N THR A 186 7.33 -20.22 9.21
CA THR A 186 6.22 -21.15 9.52
C THR A 186 4.99 -20.91 8.65
N ALA A 187 4.49 -21.97 8.02
CA ALA A 187 3.31 -21.95 7.12
C ALA A 187 3.42 -21.05 5.87
N GLN A 188 4.64 -20.62 5.51
CA GLN A 188 4.89 -19.82 4.30
C GLN A 188 5.69 -20.62 3.26
N PRO A 189 5.59 -20.24 1.96
CA PRO A 189 6.53 -20.72 0.95
C PRO A 189 7.97 -20.33 1.29
N ARG A 190 8.92 -21.10 0.77
CA ARG A 190 10.34 -20.72 0.81
C ARG A 190 10.65 -19.68 -0.26
N PHE A 191 11.55 -18.76 0.06
CA PHE A 191 12.00 -17.71 -0.85
C PHE A 191 13.52 -17.60 -0.88
N GLU A 192 14.06 -17.21 -2.03
CA GLU A 192 15.48 -16.89 -2.16
C GLU A 192 15.80 -15.61 -1.37
N THR A 193 16.88 -15.67 -0.61
CA THR A 193 17.35 -14.63 0.31
C THR A 193 18.66 -14.05 -0.21
N PHE A 194 18.72 -12.73 -0.34
CA PHE A 194 19.85 -12.04 -0.96
C PHE A 194 20.68 -11.33 0.10
N ALA A 195 21.99 -11.46 0.05
CA ALA A 195 22.90 -10.74 0.93
C ALA A 195 23.02 -9.27 0.48
N GLU A 196 22.96 -8.34 1.42
CA GLU A 196 23.37 -6.93 1.25
C GLU A 196 24.75 -6.69 1.88
N SER A 197 25.07 -7.43 2.95
CA SER A 197 26.39 -7.48 3.60
C SER A 197 26.69 -8.89 4.12
N ALA A 198 27.75 -9.08 4.91
CA ALA A 198 28.07 -10.38 5.51
C ALA A 198 27.01 -10.87 6.53
N THR A 199 26.22 -9.95 7.10
CA THR A 199 25.23 -10.23 8.14
C THR A 199 23.84 -9.68 7.85
N GLU A 200 23.69 -8.86 6.81
CA GLU A 200 22.40 -8.27 6.42
C GLU A 200 21.89 -8.89 5.13
N PHE A 201 20.63 -9.30 5.16
CA PHE A 201 19.97 -9.99 4.07
C PHE A 201 18.58 -9.42 3.83
N PHE A 202 18.05 -9.60 2.63
CA PHE A 202 16.73 -9.13 2.26
C PHE A 202 16.02 -10.07 1.29
N LEU A 203 14.70 -9.97 1.25
CA LEU A 203 13.85 -10.62 0.26
C LEU A 203 13.48 -9.65 -0.86
N LYS A 204 13.32 -10.18 -2.07
CA LYS A 204 12.76 -9.44 -3.22
C LYS A 204 11.26 -9.66 -3.39
N VAL A 205 10.71 -10.62 -2.65
CA VAL A 205 9.31 -11.04 -2.74
C VAL A 205 8.41 -10.44 -1.66
N VAL A 206 9.00 -9.76 -0.68
CA VAL A 206 8.35 -8.95 0.35
C VAL A 206 9.45 -8.04 0.89
N ASP A 207 9.10 -6.86 1.38
CA ASP A 207 10.06 -6.01 2.07
C ASP A 207 10.28 -6.52 3.49
N ALA A 208 11.15 -7.51 3.56
CA ALA A 208 11.65 -8.10 4.78
C ALA A 208 13.16 -8.13 4.73
N GLN A 209 13.78 -7.79 5.86
CA GLN A 209 15.21 -7.94 6.04
C GLN A 209 15.52 -8.81 7.23
N MET A 210 16.70 -9.42 7.20
CA MET A 210 17.22 -10.26 8.26
C MET A 210 18.62 -9.77 8.60
N THR A 211 18.83 -9.48 9.87
CA THR A 211 20.16 -9.16 10.41
C THR A 211 20.61 -10.30 11.30
N PHE A 212 21.73 -10.93 10.97
CA PHE A 212 22.33 -11.99 11.75
C PHE A 212 23.33 -11.43 12.76
N GLU A 213 23.29 -11.96 13.97
CA GLU A 213 24.37 -11.82 14.95
C GLU A 213 25.18 -13.10 14.99
N LEU A 214 26.50 -12.94 15.00
CA LEU A 214 27.46 -14.03 14.93
C LEU A 214 28.26 -14.13 16.24
N ASP A 215 28.67 -15.34 16.60
CA ASP A 215 29.63 -15.58 17.68
C ASP A 215 31.08 -15.30 17.25
N GLU A 216 32.03 -15.56 18.16
CA GLU A 216 33.47 -15.38 17.91
C GLU A 216 34.03 -16.28 16.78
N ASN A 217 33.33 -17.36 16.43
CA ASN A 217 33.68 -18.27 15.33
C ASN A 217 33.00 -17.87 14.00
N GLY A 218 32.16 -16.83 14.02
CA GLY A 218 31.36 -16.37 12.92
C GLY A 218 30.10 -17.20 12.67
N MET A 219 29.69 -18.07 13.61
CA MET A 219 28.45 -18.84 13.53
C MET A 219 27.29 -17.97 13.98
N ALA A 220 26.20 -17.97 13.21
CA ALA A 220 25.02 -17.22 13.60
C ALA A 220 24.41 -17.79 14.89
N THR A 221 24.10 -16.90 15.82
CA THR A 221 23.45 -17.19 17.11
C THR A 221 22.04 -16.61 17.18
N ARG A 222 21.80 -15.50 16.48
CA ARG A 222 20.51 -14.81 16.46
C ARG A 222 20.22 -14.24 15.08
N VAL A 223 18.94 -14.12 14.75
CA VAL A 223 18.46 -13.35 13.60
C VAL A 223 17.43 -12.34 14.06
N THR A 224 17.44 -11.14 13.50
CA THR A 224 16.36 -10.16 13.67
C THR A 224 15.64 -9.99 12.35
N LEU A 225 14.33 -10.27 12.33
CA LEU A 225 13.45 -9.95 11.21
C LEU A 225 13.02 -8.48 11.29
N HIS A 226 13.28 -7.72 10.24
CA HIS A 226 12.80 -6.37 10.05
C HIS A 226 11.69 -6.39 9.01
N GLN A 227 10.45 -6.13 9.43
CA GLN A 227 9.29 -6.14 8.52
C GLN A 227 8.17 -5.26 9.08
N ASN A 228 7.51 -4.48 8.22
CA ASN A 228 6.39 -3.60 8.60
C ASN A 228 6.72 -2.64 9.76
N GLY A 229 7.96 -2.14 9.82
CA GLY A 229 8.44 -1.27 10.88
C GLY A 229 8.70 -1.97 12.22
N GLN A 230 8.55 -3.29 12.30
CA GLN A 230 8.85 -4.10 13.48
C GLN A 230 10.23 -4.75 13.38
N ASN A 231 10.87 -4.93 14.53
CA ASN A 231 12.10 -5.68 14.69
C ASN A 231 11.83 -6.86 15.61
N ILE A 232 11.88 -8.07 15.07
CA ILE A 232 11.50 -9.30 15.78
C ILE A 232 12.75 -10.18 15.90
N PRO A 233 13.43 -10.18 17.06
CA PRO A 233 14.59 -11.03 17.28
C PRO A 233 14.16 -12.49 17.47
N GLY A 234 15.01 -13.41 17.03
CA GLY A 234 14.84 -14.84 17.25
C GLY A 234 16.18 -15.54 17.46
N GLU A 235 16.26 -16.31 18.53
CA GLU A 235 17.44 -17.09 18.87
C GLU A 235 17.52 -18.33 17.97
N LYS A 236 18.74 -18.73 17.64
CA LYS A 236 18.95 -20.00 16.94
C LYS A 236 18.51 -21.15 17.83
N SER A 237 17.59 -21.96 17.34
CA SER A 237 17.15 -23.20 17.96
C SER A 237 17.95 -24.36 17.37
N ASP A 238 18.45 -25.22 18.26
CA ASP A 238 19.14 -26.47 17.90
C ASP A 238 18.27 -27.42 17.07
#